data_AF-A0A259E4G3-F1
#
_entry.id   AF-A0A259E4G3-F1
#
_cell.length_a   1.000
_cell.length_b   1.000
_cell.length_c   1.000
_cell.angle_alpha   90.00
_cell.angle_beta   90.00
_cell.angle_gamma   90.00
#
_symmetry.space_group_name_H-M   'P 1'
#
loop_
_entity.id
_entity.type
_entity.pdbx_description
1 polymer ?
#
loop_
_entity_poly.entity_id
_entity_poly.type
_entity_poly.pdbx_seq_one_letter_code
_entity_poly.pdbx_strand_id
1 'polypeptide(L)'
;MLAEILLNEQAIAPGEPYFAVYVDRPTGAGQSIVAELEMNLVGPVTAQMAKPRRLSGFELPALELMHKAKQRAAEQGVMKILLVDRQGLLSLARINRYDHG
;
A
#
# COMPACT_ATOMS: atom_id res chain seq x y z
N MET A 1 18.09 0.04 0.92
CA MET A 1 17.42 0.66 -0.25
C MET A 1 15.95 0.85 0.15
N LEU A 2 15.36 2.02 -0.04
CA LEU A 2 13.96 2.28 0.33
C LEU A 2 13.04 1.82 -0.81
N ALA A 3 11.97 1.11 -0.47
CA ALA A 3 10.96 0.70 -1.43
C ALA A 3 10.15 1.91 -1.91
N GLU A 4 9.95 2.00 -3.23
CA GLU A 4 9.17 3.05 -3.88
C GLU A 4 7.67 2.77 -3.75
N ILE A 5 6.89 3.80 -3.46
CA ILE A 5 5.43 3.73 -3.42
C ILE A 5 4.89 4.12 -4.79
N LEU A 6 4.17 3.20 -5.42
CA LEU A 6 3.61 3.34 -6.75
C LEU A 6 2.09 3.50 -6.66
N LEU A 7 1.55 4.49 -7.37
CA LEU A 7 0.10 4.68 -7.56
C LEU A 7 -0.39 4.11 -8.89
N ASN A 8 0.53 3.89 -9.83
CA ASN A 8 0.26 3.38 -11.16
C ASN A 8 0.73 1.93 -11.23
N GLU A 9 -0.20 1.00 -11.43
CA GLU A 9 0.07 -0.42 -11.53
C GLU A 9 0.96 -0.78 -12.73
N GLN A 10 1.00 0.06 -13.77
CA GLN A 10 1.82 -0.14 -14.97
C GLN A 10 3.33 0.04 -14.72
N ALA A 11 3.71 0.60 -13.56
CA ALA A 11 5.11 0.75 -13.17
C ALA A 11 5.74 -0.56 -12.65
N ILE A 12 4.97 -1.65 -12.55
CA ILE A 12 5.44 -2.98 -12.16
C ILE A 12 5.47 -3.88 -13.40
N ALA A 13 6.67 -4.21 -13.85
CA ALA A 13 6.95 -5.05 -15.00
C ALA A 13 6.77 -6.54 -14.68
N PRO A 14 6.61 -7.40 -15.71
CA PRO A 14 6.56 -8.84 -15.55
C PRO A 14 7.77 -9.39 -14.79
N GLY A 15 7.54 -10.24 -13.79
CA GLY A 15 8.59 -10.85 -12.97
C GLY A 15 9.13 -9.99 -11.83
N GLU A 16 8.68 -8.73 -11.69
CA GLU A 16 9.14 -7.88 -10.60
C GLU A 16 8.38 -8.17 -9.29
N PRO A 17 9.07 -8.42 -8.17
CA PRO A 17 8.42 -8.59 -6.89
C PRO A 17 7.90 -7.25 -6.38
N TYR A 18 6.70 -7.27 -5.82
CA TYR A 18 6.07 -6.10 -5.22
C TYR A 18 5.16 -6.49 -4.06
N PHE A 19 4.83 -5.51 -3.22
CA PHE A 19 3.75 -5.62 -2.24
C PHE A 19 2.58 -4.74 -2.65
N ALA A 20 1.37 -5.08 -2.24
CA ALA A 20 0.20 -4.23 -2.42
C ALA A 20 -0.33 -3.78 -1.05
N VAL A 21 -0.64 -2.49 -0.94
CA VAL A 21 -1.32 -1.91 0.22
C VAL A 21 -2.66 -1.39 -0.23
N TYR A 22 -3.73 -1.99 0.29
CA TYR A 22 -5.11 -1.57 0.01
C TYR A 22 -5.55 -0.63 1.10
N VAL A 23 -5.99 0.57 0.73
CA VAL A 23 -6.46 1.58 1.68
C VAL A 23 -7.97 1.74 1.54
N ASP A 24 -8.64 1.75 2.68
CA ASP A 24 -10.07 2.04 2.74
C ASP A 24 -10.41 2.90 3.96
N ARG A 25 -11.55 3.58 3.88
CA ARG A 25 -12.18 4.21 5.04
C ARG A 25 -13.51 3.49 5.26
N PRO A 26 -13.63 2.66 6.31
CA PRO A 26 -14.86 1.96 6.62
C PRO A 26 -16.04 2.95 6.75
N THR A 27 -17.21 2.53 6.28
CA THR A 27 -18.40 3.38 6.28
C THR A 27 -18.89 3.65 7.70
N GLY A 28 -18.81 4.92 8.13
CA GLY A 28 -19.28 5.42 9.43
C GLY A 28 -18.62 6.76 9.76
N ALA A 29 -19.37 7.71 10.36
CA ALA A 29 -18.83 9.00 10.72
C ALA A 29 -17.69 8.83 11.77
N GLY A 30 -16.48 9.32 11.45
CA GLY A 30 -15.33 9.30 12.37
C GLY A 30 -14.46 8.03 12.37
N GLN A 31 -14.71 7.08 11.47
CA GLN A 31 -13.89 5.87 11.35
C GLN A 31 -12.47 6.20 10.83
N SER A 32 -11.46 5.56 11.43
CA SER A 32 -10.05 5.68 11.02
C SER A 32 -9.82 5.15 9.61
N ILE A 33 -8.82 5.70 8.92
CA ILE A 33 -8.35 5.14 7.65
C ILE A 33 -7.55 3.87 7.98
N VAL A 34 -7.96 2.75 7.41
CA VAL A 34 -7.32 1.44 7.62
C VAL A 34 -6.71 0.94 6.33
N ALA A 35 -5.82 -0.04 6.44
CA ALA A 35 -5.25 -0.69 5.27
C ALA A 35 -4.97 -2.18 5.49
N GLU A 36 -4.86 -2.90 4.39
CA GLU A 36 -4.44 -4.31 4.32
C GLU A 36 -3.15 -4.43 3.48
N LEU A 37 -2.20 -5.26 3.93
CA LEU A 37 -0.93 -5.51 3.23
C LEU A 37 -0.96 -6.91 2.63
N GLU A 38 -0.74 -6.99 1.32
CA GLU A 38 -0.53 -8.24 0.60
C GLU A 38 0.92 -8.31 0.11
N MET A 39 1.60 -9.41 0.43
CA MET A 39 3.04 -9.58 0.25
C MET A 39 3.34 -10.69 -0.77
N ASN A 40 4.59 -10.75 -1.22
CA ASN A 40 5.11 -11.79 -2.13
C ASN A 40 4.39 -11.82 -3.50
N LEU A 41 3.93 -10.67 -3.97
CA LEU A 41 3.31 -10.56 -5.28
C LEU A 41 4.39 -10.40 -6.35
N VAL A 42 4.10 -10.87 -7.56
CA VAL A 42 5.01 -10.79 -8.70
C VAL A 42 4.25 -10.22 -9.89
N GLY A 43 4.85 -9.24 -10.56
CA GLY A 43 4.26 -8.58 -11.71
C GLY A 43 4.04 -9.51 -12.92
N PRO A 44 3.18 -9.13 -13.87
CA PRO A 44 2.48 -7.85 -13.94
C PRO A 44 1.29 -7.79 -12.97
N VAL A 45 0.93 -6.58 -12.56
CA VAL A 45 -0.24 -6.37 -11.68
C VAL A 45 -1.51 -6.76 -12.44
N THR A 46 -2.31 -7.65 -11.84
CA THR A 46 -3.58 -8.04 -12.42
C THR A 46 -4.66 -6.98 -12.15
N ALA A 47 -5.68 -6.92 -13.01
CA ALA A 47 -6.82 -6.03 -12.81
C ALA A 47 -7.57 -6.29 -11.49
N GLN A 48 -7.40 -7.46 -10.87
CA GLN A 48 -7.96 -7.75 -9.55
C GLN A 48 -7.12 -7.13 -8.43
N MET A 49 -5.79 -7.10 -8.57
CA MET A 49 -4.87 -6.49 -7.60
C MET A 49 -4.93 -4.96 -7.63
N ALA A 50 -5.18 -4.36 -8.79
CA ALA A 50 -5.35 -2.90 -8.91
C ALA A 50 -6.72 -2.40 -8.39
N LYS A 51 -7.65 -3.32 -8.08
CA LYS A 51 -9.00 -2.93 -7.61
C LYS A 51 -8.98 -2.56 -6.12
N PRO A 52 -9.63 -1.45 -5.75
CA PRO A 52 -9.89 -1.13 -4.35
C PRO A 52 -10.69 -2.24 -3.67
N ARG A 53 -10.35 -2.54 -2.42
CA ARG A 53 -11.05 -3.52 -1.59
C ARG A 53 -11.81 -2.79 -0.48
N ARG A 54 -12.95 -3.35 -0.08
CA ARG A 54 -13.68 -2.88 1.10
C ARG A 54 -13.09 -3.56 2.31
N LEU A 55 -12.65 -2.77 3.28
CA LEU A 55 -12.04 -3.28 4.50
C LEU A 55 -13.04 -3.23 5.65
N SER A 56 -12.85 -4.13 6.62
CA SER A 56 -13.79 -4.35 7.72
C SER A 56 -13.67 -3.32 8.83
N GLY A 57 -12.54 -2.61 8.91
CA GLY A 57 -12.19 -1.67 9.97
C GLY A 57 -11.42 -2.30 11.13
N PHE A 58 -11.21 -3.62 11.12
CA PHE A 58 -10.35 -4.32 12.09
C PHE A 58 -8.88 -4.35 11.68
N GLU A 59 -8.57 -3.85 10.49
CA GLU A 59 -7.22 -3.79 9.97
C GLU A 59 -6.41 -2.66 10.65
N LEU A 60 -5.10 -2.67 10.40
CA LEU A 60 -4.22 -1.68 10.99
C LEU A 60 -4.49 -0.29 10.41
N PRO A 61 -4.25 0.78 11.20
CA PRO A 61 -4.23 2.14 10.67
C PRO A 61 -3.33 2.22 9.45
N ALA A 62 -3.79 2.87 8.38
CA ALA A 62 -3.12 2.81 7.09
C ALA A 62 -1.66 3.30 7.14
N LEU A 63 -1.37 4.29 7.98
CA LEU A 63 -0.01 4.79 8.20
C LEU A 63 0.92 3.76 8.86
N GLU A 64 0.42 3.07 9.89
CA GLU A 64 1.20 2.03 10.58
C GLU A 64 1.47 0.86 9.64
N LEU A 65 0.48 0.47 8.85
CA LEU A 65 0.65 -0.58 7.87
C LEU A 65 1.65 -0.19 6.78
N MET A 66 1.61 1.05 6.28
CA MET A 66 2.60 1.55 5.30
C MET A 66 4.03 1.48 5.84
N HIS A 67 4.24 1.83 7.12
CA HIS A 67 5.54 1.70 7.76
C HIS A 67 5.99 0.24 7.81
N LYS A 68 5.10 -0.67 8.24
CA LYS A 68 5.39 -2.12 8.25
C LYS A 68 5.67 -2.65 6.84
N ALA A 69 4.92 -2.23 5.83
CA ALA A 69 5.12 -2.64 4.44
C ALA A 69 6.51 -2.25 3.94
N LYS A 70 6.97 -1.02 4.23
CA LYS A 70 8.33 -0.56 3.91
C LYS A 70 9.40 -1.39 4.63
N GLN A 71 9.24 -1.64 5.94
CA GLN A 71 10.19 -2.45 6.71
C GLN A 71 10.31 -3.87 6.12
N ARG A 72 9.16 -4.52 5.88
CA ARG A 72 9.12 -5.85 5.25
C ARG A 72 9.72 -5.85 3.85
N ALA A 73 9.50 -4.80 3.08
CA ALA A 73 10.02 -4.70 1.72
C ALA A 73 11.55 -4.61 1.74
N ALA A 74 12.10 -3.81 2.67
CA ALA A 74 13.54 -3.74 2.90
C ALA A 74 14.14 -5.07 3.37
N GLU A 75 13.47 -5.78 4.29
CA GLU A 75 13.89 -7.12 4.76
C GLU A 75 13.94 -8.15 3.63
N GLN A 76 13.02 -8.06 2.65
CA GLN A 76 12.89 -9.03 1.57
C GLN A 76 13.53 -8.59 0.25
N GLY A 77 14.18 -7.42 0.21
CA GLY A 77 14.74 -6.86 -1.01
C GLY A 77 13.69 -6.47 -2.06
N VAL A 78 12.45 -6.24 -1.65
CA VAL A 78 11.36 -5.79 -2.52
C VAL A 78 11.44 -4.27 -2.67
N MET A 79 11.46 -3.81 -3.92
CA MET A 79 11.69 -2.40 -4.25
C MET A 79 10.41 -1.61 -4.52
N LYS A 80 9.27 -2.29 -4.71
CA LYS A 80 8.02 -1.68 -5.18
C LYS A 80 6.86 -2.02 -4.25
N ILE A 81 6.12 -0.99 -3.84
CA ILE A 81 4.88 -1.12 -3.08
C ILE A 81 3.78 -0.41 -3.86
N LEU A 82 2.81 -1.16 -4.36
CA LEU A 82 1.62 -0.63 -5.00
C LEU A 82 0.65 -0.14 -3.92
N LEU A 83 0.29 1.14 -3.95
CA LEU A 83 -0.74 1.71 -3.09
C LEU A 83 -2.06 1.80 -3.85
N VAL A 84 -3.07 1.06 -3.37
CA VAL A 84 -4.42 1.05 -3.93
C VAL A 84 -5.33 1.87 -3.03
N ASP A 85 -5.41 3.18 -3.31
CA ASP A 85 -6.21 4.15 -2.55
C ASP A 85 -7.21 4.88 -3.47
N ARG A 86 -8.43 4.36 -3.55
CA ARG A 86 -9.48 4.89 -4.44
C ARG A 86 -9.87 6.33 -4.10
N GLN A 87 -9.80 6.68 -2.83
CA GLN A 87 -10.39 7.90 -2.28
C GLN A 87 -9.32 8.99 -2.07
N GLY A 88 -8.05 8.70 -2.37
CA GLY A 88 -6.93 9.62 -2.12
C GLY A 88 -6.80 9.98 -0.64
N LEU A 89 -7.15 9.04 0.25
CA LEU A 89 -7.19 9.22 1.70
C LEU A 89 -5.81 9.50 2.29
N LEU A 90 -4.77 8.89 1.71
CA LEU A 90 -3.39 9.16 2.07
C LEU A 90 -2.79 10.20 1.10
N SER A 91 -2.62 11.44 1.57
CA SER A 91 -1.85 12.41 0.80
C SER A 91 -0.38 12.00 0.72
N LEU A 92 0.21 11.99 -0.48
CA LEU A 92 1.63 11.71 -0.74
C LEU A 92 2.58 12.53 0.17
N ALA A 93 2.25 13.81 0.42
CA ALA A 93 3.03 14.69 1.29
C ALA A 93 2.97 14.32 2.79
N ARG A 94 1.97 13.54 3.23
CA ARG A 94 1.95 12.95 4.57
C ARG A 94 2.83 11.70 4.62
N ILE A 95 2.78 10.85 3.59
CA ILE A 95 3.62 9.66 3.49
C ILE A 95 5.12 10.04 3.51
N ASN A 96 5.55 11.03 2.72
CA ASN A 96 6.94 11.51 2.70
C ASN A 96 7.37 12.20 4.00
N ARG A 97 6.45 12.85 4.73
CA ARG A 97 6.78 13.53 6.00
C ARG A 97 7.20 12.57 7.12
N TYR A 98 6.75 11.31 7.07
CA TYR A 98 7.16 10.27 8.02
C TYR A 98 8.36 9.45 7.53
N ASP A 99 8.91 9.77 6.35
CA ASP A 99 10.11 9.12 5.79
C ASP A 99 11.42 9.70 6.37
N HIS A 100 11.31 10.69 7.26
CA HIS A 100 12.42 11.31 8.00
C HIS A 100 12.54 10.83 9.46
N GLY A 101 12.01 9.65 9.79
CA GLY A 101 12.14 9.03 11.11
C GLY A 101 13.21 7.94 11.13
#